data_AF-A0A0C9X127-F1
#
_entry.id   AF-A0A0C9X127-F1
#
_cell.length_a   1.000
_cell.length_b   1.000
_cell.length_c   1.000
_cell.angle_alpha   90.00
_cell.angle_beta   90.00
_cell.angle_gamma   90.00
#
_symmetry.space_group_name_H-M   'P 1'
#
loop_
_entity.id
_entity.type
_entity.pdbx_description
1 polymer ?
#
loop_
_entity_poly.entity_id
_entity_poly.type
_entity_poly.pdbx_seq_one_letter_code
_entity_poly.pdbx_strand_id
1 'polypeptide(L)'
;MAHPEGSTTLTPSSSQLLPYPHRSDNTYATSTRLSHQLSRTLYSKGKPQHPSQGLTAPHSNENVQKSTIFSNDMPGPPSHRHKNGSTGERFTHTVQFTPKAGRPTRYAKDLCPLPSTRCLHVLASERLQLWTPLHGRETARNVPTNLSPEDIHQISVVIGKSWEESTLAAYGSGLLNFHVYCDQKDIPEDQRAPASPLLISAFVSSLAGAYSGSTIDNYVYGIRAWHVLHGVRWQMDTAELEALLRAAEKTAPPASKKKKRLDKPRDAAVYSCLTTTFYAAARLGEFTVPNLGAFNGAVHVKPSDVRIELDRNGLRSTVFHIPKTKTSPNGEDVSWSRQSGDTDPEAALAHHLALNKPPEDAHLFSYLKNSRYRPLTKTEFIRMVAAAARRAGLEPRQGHGIRIGATLEYLLRGTPFEVMKVKGRWAS
;
A
#
# COMPACT_ATOMS: atom_id res chain seq x y z
N MET A 1 -18.18 86.16 -17.25
CA MET A 1 -17.85 85.64 -18.60
C MET A 1 -16.54 84.88 -18.45
N ALA A 2 -16.34 83.60 -18.79
CA ALA A 2 -17.15 82.48 -19.22
C ALA A 2 -16.30 81.19 -18.93
N HIS A 3 -16.96 80.06 -18.65
CA HIS A 3 -16.40 78.69 -18.67
C HIS A 3 -16.06 78.25 -20.14
N PRO A 4 -15.50 77.05 -20.48
CA PRO A 4 -15.49 75.76 -19.75
C PRO A 4 -14.30 74.75 -19.96
N GLU A 5 -14.40 73.68 -19.17
CA GLU A 5 -14.09 72.23 -19.31
C GLU A 5 -13.28 71.62 -20.49
N GLY A 6 -12.56 70.52 -20.17
CA GLY A 6 -12.14 69.48 -21.13
C GLY A 6 -11.25 68.39 -20.50
N SER A 7 -11.70 67.14 -20.54
CA SER A 7 -11.13 65.94 -19.87
C SER A 7 -10.43 64.98 -20.86
N THR A 8 -9.57 64.07 -20.33
CA THR A 8 -9.11 62.75 -20.89
C THR A 8 -8.20 62.76 -22.16
N THR A 9 -7.19 61.92 -22.42
CA THR A 9 -6.74 60.56 -21.98
C THR A 9 -5.35 60.21 -22.58
N LEU A 10 -4.54 59.39 -21.86
CA LEU A 10 -3.64 58.26 -22.26
C LEU A 10 -2.44 58.37 -23.25
N THR A 11 -1.22 58.16 -22.69
CA THR A 11 0.01 57.34 -23.06
C THR A 11 0.44 57.10 -24.53
N PRO A 12 1.74 56.79 -24.91
CA PRO A 12 2.74 55.96 -24.16
C PRO A 12 4.28 56.19 -24.40
N SER A 13 5.09 55.39 -23.68
CA SER A 13 6.38 54.73 -24.04
C SER A 13 7.70 55.50 -24.23
N SER A 14 8.71 55.17 -23.40
CA SER A 14 9.91 54.36 -23.77
C SER A 14 11.11 54.62 -22.86
N SER A 15 11.73 53.55 -22.31
CA SER A 15 13.18 53.33 -22.04
C SER A 15 13.36 52.02 -21.21
N GLN A 16 13.57 50.86 -21.86
CA GLN A 16 14.81 50.04 -21.94
C GLN A 16 15.41 49.60 -20.56
N LEU A 17 15.28 48.35 -20.05
CA LEU A 17 15.92 47.04 -20.40
C LEU A 17 17.46 47.08 -20.27
N LEU A 18 18.21 46.34 -19.42
CA LEU A 18 18.29 44.91 -18.98
C LEU A 18 19.31 44.77 -17.80
N PRO A 19 19.66 43.58 -17.22
CA PRO A 19 19.02 42.25 -17.22
C PRO A 19 18.83 41.61 -15.81
N TYR A 20 17.81 40.77 -15.70
CA TYR A 20 17.62 39.81 -14.60
C TYR A 20 18.56 38.59 -14.76
N PRO A 21 19.11 38.02 -13.68
CA PRO A 21 19.71 36.70 -13.74
C PRO A 21 18.63 35.62 -13.75
N HIS A 22 18.72 34.78 -14.79
CA HIS A 22 17.99 33.53 -14.99
C HIS A 22 17.93 32.68 -13.71
N ARG A 23 16.72 32.38 -13.24
CA ARG A 23 16.46 31.26 -12.32
C ARG A 23 15.79 30.14 -13.11
N SER A 24 16.61 29.16 -13.47
CA SER A 24 16.22 27.92 -14.14
C SER A 24 15.18 27.13 -13.34
N ASP A 25 14.28 26.52 -14.09
CA ASP A 25 13.18 25.67 -13.69
C ASP A 25 13.51 24.64 -12.60
N ASN A 26 12.62 24.55 -11.60
CA ASN A 26 12.42 23.31 -10.85
C ASN A 26 11.01 23.28 -10.25
N THR A 27 10.00 23.26 -11.11
CA THR A 27 8.64 22.82 -10.78
C THR A 27 8.62 21.30 -10.62
N TYR A 28 7.82 20.82 -9.66
CA TYR A 28 7.63 19.42 -9.21
C TYR A 28 8.49 18.95 -8.03
N ALA A 29 8.27 19.55 -6.85
CA ALA A 29 8.65 18.95 -5.57
C ALA A 29 7.72 19.36 -4.42
N THR A 30 6.42 19.02 -4.50
CA THR A 30 5.43 19.41 -3.47
C THR A 30 4.66 18.26 -2.82
N SER A 31 4.92 17.00 -3.15
CA SER A 31 4.37 15.87 -2.37
C SER A 31 5.29 15.38 -1.24
N THR A 32 6.60 15.60 -1.37
CA THR A 32 7.60 15.16 -0.38
C THR A 32 7.73 16.14 0.78
N ARG A 33 7.31 17.41 0.62
CA ARG A 33 7.50 18.44 1.65
C ARG A 33 6.56 18.29 2.85
N LEU A 34 5.35 17.76 2.69
CA LEU A 34 4.48 17.47 3.84
C LEU A 34 5.00 16.29 4.68
N SER A 35 5.50 15.23 4.05
CA SER A 35 6.12 14.11 4.78
C SER A 35 7.44 14.52 5.44
N HIS A 36 8.20 15.44 4.82
CA HIS A 36 9.44 15.98 5.39
C HIS A 36 9.23 17.07 6.47
N GLN A 37 8.15 17.86 6.39
CA GLN A 37 7.80 18.86 7.41
C GLN A 37 7.14 18.23 8.64
N LEU A 38 6.32 17.19 8.46
CA LEU A 38 5.80 16.39 9.58
C LEU A 38 6.89 15.58 10.29
N SER A 39 8.02 15.28 9.63
CA SER A 39 9.14 14.55 10.26
C SER A 39 10.12 15.46 11.00
N ARG A 40 10.37 16.70 10.55
CA ARG A 40 11.36 17.59 11.19
C ARG A 40 10.89 18.27 12.47
N THR A 41 9.60 18.52 12.65
CA THR A 41 9.06 19.12 13.89
C THR A 41 8.67 18.08 14.94
N LEU A 42 8.52 16.80 14.56
CA LEU A 42 8.02 15.77 15.47
C LEU A 42 9.09 14.84 16.05
N TYR A 43 10.30 14.69 15.48
CA TYR A 43 11.29 13.73 16.01
C TYR A 43 12.77 14.08 15.77
N SER A 44 13.51 14.23 16.86
CA SER A 44 14.99 14.24 16.91
C SER A 44 15.51 12.89 17.42
N LYS A 45 16.49 12.37 16.67
CA LYS A 45 17.56 11.38 16.97
C LYS A 45 17.26 9.88 17.06
N GLY A 46 18.26 9.15 16.55
CA GLY A 46 18.67 7.81 16.99
C GLY A 46 18.61 6.74 15.89
N LYS A 47 19.66 6.58 15.08
CA LYS A 47 19.80 5.42 14.17
C LYS A 47 20.28 4.18 14.94
N PRO A 48 19.67 3.00 14.77
CA PRO A 48 20.32 1.73 15.01
C PRO A 48 20.97 1.20 13.72
N GLN A 49 22.16 0.60 13.86
CA GLN A 49 22.95 0.02 12.78
C GLN A 49 22.41 -1.36 12.33
N HIS A 50 22.59 -1.66 11.04
CA HIS A 50 22.41 -3.00 10.47
C HIS A 50 23.64 -3.88 10.71
N PRO A 51 23.50 -5.20 10.90
CA PRO A 51 24.64 -6.11 10.94
C PRO A 51 25.14 -6.41 9.52
N SER A 52 26.42 -6.11 9.31
CA SER A 52 27.21 -6.42 8.12
C SER A 52 27.59 -7.90 8.06
N GLN A 53 27.53 -8.46 6.85
CA GLN A 53 28.18 -9.72 6.48
C GLN A 53 29.70 -9.51 6.42
N GLY A 54 30.47 -10.45 6.98
CA GLY A 54 31.92 -10.50 6.87
C GLY A 54 32.43 -11.91 7.12
N LEU A 55 32.82 -12.59 6.03
CA LEU A 55 33.62 -13.80 6.02
C LEU A 55 35.07 -13.46 6.42
N THR A 56 35.65 -14.23 7.34
CA THR A 56 37.08 -14.62 7.31
C THR A 56 37.31 -15.80 8.26
N ALA A 57 37.86 -16.90 7.74
CA ALA A 57 38.51 -17.95 8.52
C ALA A 57 39.91 -17.48 8.96
N PRO A 58 40.51 -18.09 10.01
CA PRO A 58 41.80 -18.73 9.75
C PRO A 58 42.07 -20.05 10.50
N HIS A 59 42.77 -20.92 9.76
CA HIS A 59 43.77 -21.93 10.09
C HIS A 59 44.18 -22.25 11.56
N SER A 60 44.04 -23.55 11.86
CA SER A 60 45.00 -24.51 12.48
C SER A 60 46.07 -24.04 13.47
N ASN A 61 46.11 -24.70 14.65
CA ASN A 61 47.33 -25.33 15.14
C ASN A 61 47.04 -26.47 16.13
N GLU A 62 47.72 -27.59 15.91
CA GLU A 62 47.82 -28.74 16.82
C GLU A 62 48.59 -28.36 18.10
N ASN A 63 48.17 -28.89 19.24
CA ASN A 63 49.13 -29.33 20.24
C ASN A 63 48.58 -30.44 21.13
N VAL A 64 49.33 -31.54 21.19
CA VAL A 64 49.10 -32.73 22.00
C VAL A 64 49.59 -32.47 23.42
N GLN A 65 48.79 -32.75 24.44
CA GLN A 65 49.33 -33.08 25.77
C GLN A 65 48.43 -34.07 26.53
N LYS A 66 49.09 -35.14 26.99
CA LYS A 66 48.58 -36.27 27.78
C LYS A 66 48.27 -35.87 29.23
N SER A 67 47.36 -36.65 29.82
CA SER A 67 47.15 -36.94 31.27
C SER A 67 46.73 -35.74 32.14
N THR A 68 45.72 -35.83 33.02
CA THR A 68 45.57 -36.79 34.12
C THR A 68 44.14 -36.72 34.66
N ILE A 69 43.59 -37.87 35.04
CA ILE A 69 42.30 -37.99 35.74
C ILE A 69 42.45 -37.39 37.14
N PHE A 70 41.63 -36.39 37.47
CA PHE A 70 41.27 -36.06 38.85
C PHE A 70 39.76 -35.84 38.91
N SER A 71 39.10 -36.74 39.62
CA SER A 71 37.69 -36.64 40.00
C SER A 71 37.48 -35.42 40.88
N ASN A 72 36.54 -34.56 40.52
CA ASN A 72 35.84 -33.70 41.45
C ASN A 72 34.37 -33.68 41.05
N ASP A 73 33.56 -34.34 41.88
CA ASP A 73 32.11 -34.31 41.85
C ASP A 73 31.61 -32.88 42.09
N MET A 74 30.98 -32.30 41.07
CA MET A 74 30.05 -31.18 41.23
C MET A 74 28.83 -31.46 40.35
N PRO A 75 27.60 -31.42 40.90
CA PRO A 75 26.40 -31.76 40.14
C PRO A 75 26.08 -30.63 39.16
N GLY A 76 26.25 -30.92 37.86
CA GLY A 76 25.71 -30.10 36.78
C GLY A 76 24.17 -30.11 36.78
N PRO A 77 23.54 -29.10 36.15
CA PRO A 77 22.08 -28.99 36.11
C PRO A 77 21.47 -30.23 35.44
N PRO A 78 20.23 -30.62 35.83
CA PRO A 78 19.66 -31.89 35.43
C PRO A 78 19.59 -31.98 33.91
N SER A 79 20.30 -32.97 33.36
CA SER A 79 20.16 -33.42 31.98
C SER A 79 18.67 -33.62 31.70
N HIS A 80 18.11 -32.81 30.81
CA HIS A 80 16.80 -33.09 30.25
C HIS A 80 16.88 -34.50 29.65
N ARG A 81 16.20 -35.45 30.29
CA ARG A 81 15.89 -36.76 29.72
C ARG A 81 15.37 -36.52 28.30
N HIS A 82 16.22 -36.70 27.29
CA HIS A 82 15.75 -37.02 25.96
C HIS A 82 14.97 -38.31 26.13
N LYS A 83 13.63 -38.21 26.10
CA LYS A 83 12.80 -39.38 25.87
C LYS A 83 13.37 -40.03 24.62
N ASN A 84 13.62 -41.34 24.68
CA ASN A 84 13.78 -42.18 23.50
C ASN A 84 12.45 -42.12 22.72
N GLY A 85 12.20 -40.99 22.05
CA GLY A 85 11.16 -40.88 21.05
C GLY A 85 11.64 -41.70 19.87
N SER A 86 10.85 -42.68 19.47
CA SER A 86 11.00 -43.34 18.17
C SER A 86 11.22 -42.24 17.12
N THR A 87 12.42 -42.18 16.56
CA THR A 87 12.75 -41.26 15.47
C THR A 87 11.90 -41.52 14.22
N GLY A 88 11.21 -42.67 14.16
CA GLY A 88 10.38 -43.09 13.04
C GLY A 88 9.13 -42.24 12.80
N GLU A 89 8.51 -41.66 13.82
CA GLU A 89 7.24 -40.91 13.63
C GLU A 89 7.42 -39.45 13.20
N ARG A 90 8.62 -38.88 13.32
CA ARG A 90 8.84 -37.45 13.03
C ARG A 90 8.90 -37.15 11.52
N PHE A 91 9.29 -38.13 10.71
CA PHE A 91 9.52 -37.97 9.27
C PHE A 91 8.41 -38.58 8.39
N THR A 92 7.33 -39.10 8.98
CA THR A 92 6.20 -39.70 8.27
C THR A 92 5.06 -38.72 7.98
N HIS A 93 5.09 -37.52 8.58
CA HIS A 93 4.02 -36.55 8.41
C HIS A 93 4.10 -35.88 7.03
N THR A 94 3.08 -36.14 6.21
CA THR A 94 2.97 -35.67 4.83
C THR A 94 2.08 -34.43 4.78
N VAL A 95 2.47 -33.38 4.04
CA VAL A 95 1.61 -32.22 3.84
C VAL A 95 0.63 -32.54 2.72
N GLN A 96 -0.66 -32.49 3.03
CA GLN A 96 -1.67 -32.75 2.01
C GLN A 96 -1.83 -31.55 1.07
N PHE A 97 -1.73 -31.82 -0.23
CA PHE A 97 -2.31 -30.97 -1.26
C PHE A 97 -3.77 -31.37 -1.43
N THR A 98 -4.68 -30.44 -1.13
CA THR A 98 -6.11 -30.63 -1.36
C THR A 98 -6.53 -29.78 -2.56
N PRO A 99 -6.92 -30.41 -3.69
CA PRO A 99 -7.50 -29.69 -4.81
C PRO A 99 -8.70 -28.87 -4.36
N LYS A 100 -8.82 -27.66 -4.87
CA LYS A 100 -9.84 -26.74 -4.39
C LYS A 100 -11.19 -27.04 -5.04
N ALA A 101 -12.25 -26.93 -4.24
CA ALA A 101 -13.63 -27.04 -4.69
C ALA A 101 -14.06 -25.76 -5.45
N GLY A 102 -13.50 -25.53 -6.63
CA GLY A 102 -13.84 -24.41 -7.50
C GLY A 102 -13.73 -24.80 -8.96
N ARG A 103 -14.73 -24.43 -9.77
CA ARG A 103 -14.65 -24.65 -11.22
C ARG A 103 -13.78 -23.57 -11.86
N PRO A 104 -12.77 -23.92 -12.66
CA PRO A 104 -11.96 -22.94 -13.36
C PRO A 104 -12.82 -22.16 -14.35
N THR A 105 -12.67 -20.84 -14.35
CA THR A 105 -13.32 -19.98 -15.35
C THR A 105 -12.76 -20.28 -16.73
N ARG A 106 -13.59 -20.18 -17.77
CA ARG A 106 -13.12 -20.25 -19.16
C ARG A 106 -12.08 -19.15 -19.40
N TYR A 107 -11.05 -19.49 -20.18
CA TYR A 107 -10.10 -18.50 -20.68
C TYR A 107 -10.82 -17.46 -21.53
N ALA A 108 -10.33 -16.22 -21.50
CA ALA A 108 -10.74 -15.21 -22.48
C ALA A 108 -10.24 -15.65 -23.86
N LYS A 109 -10.93 -15.23 -24.93
CA LYS A 109 -10.62 -15.67 -26.31
C LYS A 109 -9.18 -15.35 -26.73
N ASP A 110 -8.64 -14.25 -26.23
CA ASP A 110 -7.30 -13.73 -26.45
C ASP A 110 -6.26 -14.21 -25.42
N LEU A 111 -6.67 -14.98 -24.42
CA LEU A 111 -5.82 -15.47 -23.32
C LEU A 111 -6.00 -16.96 -23.07
N CYS A 112 -6.05 -17.75 -24.15
CA CYS A 112 -6.11 -19.21 -24.11
C CYS A 112 -4.76 -19.79 -24.52
N PRO A 113 -4.10 -20.61 -23.67
CA PRO A 113 -2.88 -21.30 -24.06
C PRO A 113 -3.21 -22.40 -25.07
N LEU A 114 -2.22 -22.81 -25.87
CA LEU A 114 -2.34 -23.99 -26.71
C LEU A 114 -2.55 -25.24 -25.84
N PRO A 115 -3.32 -26.24 -26.32
CA PRO A 115 -3.52 -27.48 -25.59
C PRO A 115 -2.18 -28.17 -25.26
N SER A 116 -1.90 -28.39 -23.98
CA SER A 116 -0.75 -29.14 -23.49
C SER A 116 -1.18 -30.02 -22.32
N THR A 117 -0.68 -31.27 -22.27
CA THR A 117 -0.88 -32.17 -21.13
C THR A 117 -0.22 -31.65 -19.85
N ARG A 118 0.71 -30.68 -19.98
CA ARG A 118 1.42 -30.05 -18.87
C ARG A 118 0.76 -28.75 -18.39
N CYS A 119 -0.22 -28.22 -19.11
CA CYS A 119 -0.93 -26.98 -18.78
C CYS A 119 -2.43 -27.24 -18.63
N LEU A 120 -2.81 -28.02 -17.62
CA LEU A 120 -4.20 -28.38 -17.36
C LEU A 120 -5.09 -27.15 -17.11
N HIS A 121 -6.35 -27.19 -17.53
CA HIS A 121 -7.30 -26.12 -17.25
C HIS A 121 -7.77 -26.19 -15.79
N VAL A 122 -7.08 -25.43 -14.94
CA VAL A 122 -7.27 -25.40 -13.48
C VAL A 122 -7.43 -23.98 -12.94
N LEU A 123 -7.77 -23.83 -11.66
CA LEU A 123 -7.92 -22.51 -11.03
C LEU A 123 -6.59 -21.75 -11.10
N ALA A 124 -6.65 -20.41 -11.20
CA ALA A 124 -5.44 -19.59 -11.25
C ALA A 124 -4.50 -19.87 -10.07
N SER A 125 -5.04 -20.09 -8.88
CA SER A 125 -4.26 -20.41 -7.68
C SER A 125 -3.58 -21.78 -7.68
N GLU A 126 -3.92 -22.67 -8.61
CA GLU A 126 -3.40 -24.03 -8.66
C GLU A 126 -2.38 -24.23 -9.78
N ARG A 127 -2.30 -23.29 -10.74
CA ARG A 127 -1.43 -23.41 -11.92
C ARG A 127 0.05 -23.59 -11.57
N LEU A 128 0.55 -22.91 -10.54
CA LEU A 128 1.95 -23.05 -10.15
C LEU A 128 2.32 -24.49 -9.76
N GLN A 129 1.39 -25.21 -9.12
CA GLN A 129 1.61 -26.59 -8.67
C GLN A 129 1.24 -27.62 -9.75
N LEU A 130 0.16 -27.37 -10.48
CA LEU A 130 -0.39 -28.34 -11.44
C LEU A 130 0.14 -28.17 -12.87
N TRP A 131 0.76 -27.03 -13.20
CA TRP A 131 1.47 -26.89 -14.47
C TRP A 131 2.91 -27.30 -14.31
N THR A 132 3.39 -28.22 -15.13
CA THR A 132 4.71 -28.83 -14.97
C THR A 132 5.65 -28.44 -16.13
N PRO A 133 6.91 -28.09 -15.87
CA PRO A 133 7.88 -27.89 -16.93
C PRO A 133 8.24 -29.22 -17.62
N LEU A 134 8.84 -29.16 -18.81
CA LEU A 134 9.38 -30.35 -19.48
C LEU A 134 10.51 -30.98 -18.65
N HIS A 135 11.42 -30.14 -18.14
CA HIS A 135 12.54 -30.54 -17.31
C HIS A 135 12.38 -29.93 -15.92
N GLY A 136 11.86 -30.72 -14.97
CA GLY A 136 11.68 -30.34 -13.57
C GLY A 136 12.43 -31.24 -12.61
N ARG A 137 12.08 -31.13 -11.33
CA ARG A 137 12.65 -31.91 -10.21
C ARG A 137 12.54 -33.42 -10.44
N GLU A 138 11.43 -33.87 -11.02
CA GLU A 138 11.18 -35.28 -11.37
C GLU A 138 12.13 -35.83 -12.43
N THR A 139 12.70 -34.95 -13.25
CA THR A 139 13.62 -35.31 -14.36
C THR A 139 15.08 -34.98 -14.05
N ALA A 140 15.40 -34.63 -12.80
CA ALA A 140 16.76 -34.27 -12.42
C ALA A 140 17.70 -35.50 -12.55
N ARG A 141 18.88 -35.29 -13.15
CA ARG A 141 19.83 -36.40 -13.45
C ARG A 141 20.44 -37.06 -12.20
N ASN A 142 20.40 -36.39 -11.05
CA ASN A 142 21.06 -36.80 -9.81
C ASN A 142 20.07 -36.89 -8.64
N VAL A 143 18.87 -37.43 -8.86
CA VAL A 143 17.93 -37.70 -7.76
C VAL A 143 18.49 -38.86 -6.93
N PRO A 144 18.63 -38.72 -5.59
CA PRO A 144 18.98 -39.82 -4.72
C PRO A 144 18.03 -41.01 -4.93
N THR A 145 18.58 -42.21 -5.12
CA THR A 145 17.81 -43.42 -5.49
C THR A 145 16.78 -43.84 -4.44
N ASN A 146 16.92 -43.37 -3.22
CA ASN A 146 16.04 -43.66 -2.08
C ASN A 146 14.90 -42.64 -1.89
N LEU A 147 14.79 -41.62 -2.75
CA LEU A 147 13.63 -40.72 -2.77
C LEU A 147 12.58 -41.24 -3.74
N SER A 148 11.37 -41.46 -3.25
CA SER A 148 10.21 -41.83 -4.05
C SER A 148 9.68 -40.61 -4.84
N PRO A 149 8.87 -40.83 -5.88
CA PRO A 149 8.15 -39.74 -6.56
C PRO A 149 7.26 -38.92 -5.61
N GLU A 150 6.70 -39.55 -4.57
CA GLU A 150 5.91 -38.85 -3.55
C GLU A 150 6.80 -37.89 -2.74
N ASP A 151 8.02 -38.28 -2.39
CA ASP A 151 8.96 -37.39 -1.69
C ASP A 151 9.27 -36.13 -2.53
N ILE A 152 9.43 -36.31 -3.84
CA ILE A 152 9.65 -35.21 -4.79
C ILE A 152 8.41 -34.32 -4.89
N HIS A 153 7.22 -34.91 -4.95
CA HIS A 153 5.95 -34.19 -4.97
C HIS A 153 5.75 -33.37 -3.69
N GLN A 154 6.06 -33.94 -2.52
CA GLN A 154 5.97 -33.27 -1.23
C GLN A 154 6.81 -31.99 -1.16
N ILE A 155 7.97 -31.94 -1.81
CA ILE A 155 8.78 -30.71 -1.90
C ILE A 155 7.98 -29.59 -2.58
N SER A 156 7.32 -29.89 -3.70
CA SER A 156 6.49 -28.92 -4.42
C SER A 156 5.25 -28.48 -3.63
N VAL A 157 4.64 -29.41 -2.89
CA VAL A 157 3.50 -29.11 -2.00
C VAL A 157 3.92 -28.17 -0.88
N VAL A 158 5.03 -28.47 -0.19
CA VAL A 158 5.55 -27.66 0.92
C VAL A 158 5.99 -26.29 0.43
N ILE A 159 6.75 -26.19 -0.67
CA ILE A 159 7.15 -24.90 -1.25
C ILE A 159 5.91 -24.08 -1.62
N GLY A 160 4.87 -24.71 -2.18
CA GLY A 160 3.63 -24.02 -2.53
C GLY A 160 2.90 -23.39 -1.33
N LYS A 161 3.11 -23.89 -0.10
CA LYS A 161 2.59 -23.27 1.14
C LYS A 161 3.28 -21.95 1.49
N SER A 162 4.36 -21.57 0.81
CA SER A 162 5.06 -20.30 1.02
C SER A 162 4.25 -19.08 0.58
N TRP A 163 3.16 -19.27 -0.17
CA TRP A 163 2.34 -18.18 -0.71
C TRP A 163 0.88 -18.32 -0.30
N GLU A 164 0.30 -17.18 0.07
CA GLU A 164 -1.14 -17.05 0.30
C GLU A 164 -1.94 -17.30 -0.98
N GLU A 165 -3.18 -17.75 -0.84
CA GLU A 165 -4.05 -18.12 -1.97
C GLU A 165 -4.20 -16.99 -3.01
N SER A 166 -4.38 -15.75 -2.54
CA SER A 166 -4.48 -14.58 -3.42
C SER A 166 -3.20 -14.34 -4.22
N THR A 167 -2.04 -14.64 -3.63
CA THR A 167 -0.73 -14.53 -4.29
C THR A 167 -0.57 -15.64 -5.32
N LEU A 168 -0.93 -16.88 -4.99
CA LEU A 168 -0.94 -17.99 -5.94
C LEU A 168 -1.83 -17.69 -7.14
N ALA A 169 -3.01 -17.09 -6.93
CA ALA A 169 -3.91 -16.71 -8.02
C ALA A 169 -3.31 -15.60 -8.92
N ALA A 170 -2.66 -14.60 -8.34
CA ALA A 170 -1.97 -13.55 -9.08
C ALA A 170 -0.79 -14.14 -9.89
N TYR A 171 0.02 -14.98 -9.26
CA TYR A 171 1.16 -15.63 -9.88
C TYR A 171 0.74 -16.58 -11.00
N GLY A 172 -0.29 -17.40 -10.78
CA GLY A 172 -0.80 -18.29 -11.82
C GLY A 172 -1.51 -17.56 -12.96
N SER A 173 -2.00 -16.34 -12.72
CA SER A 173 -2.45 -15.45 -13.80
C SER A 173 -1.26 -14.99 -14.65
N GLY A 174 -0.13 -14.68 -14.00
CA GLY A 174 1.12 -14.37 -14.70
C GLY A 174 1.68 -15.52 -15.50
N LEU A 175 1.69 -16.73 -14.92
CA LEU A 175 2.14 -17.93 -15.60
C LEU A 175 1.29 -18.23 -16.85
N LEU A 176 -0.03 -18.04 -16.76
CA LEU A 176 -0.91 -18.13 -17.94
C LEU A 176 -0.49 -17.15 -19.05
N ASN A 177 -0.29 -15.87 -18.70
CA ASN A 177 0.12 -14.86 -19.68
C ASN A 177 1.48 -15.19 -20.31
N PHE A 178 2.41 -15.73 -19.52
CA PHE A 178 3.70 -16.17 -20.02
C PHE A 178 3.58 -17.33 -21.02
N HIS A 179 2.78 -18.35 -20.73
CA HIS A 179 2.59 -19.46 -21.67
C HIS A 179 1.88 -19.01 -22.95
N VAL A 180 0.86 -18.14 -22.86
CA VAL A 180 0.20 -17.56 -24.03
C VAL A 180 1.18 -16.73 -24.86
N TYR A 181 2.03 -15.93 -24.22
CA TYR A 181 3.09 -15.19 -24.91
C TYR A 181 4.07 -16.13 -25.62
N CYS A 182 4.50 -17.21 -24.95
CA CYS A 182 5.35 -18.22 -25.54
C CYS A 182 4.69 -18.91 -26.74
N ASP A 183 3.40 -19.23 -26.66
CA ASP A 183 2.63 -19.79 -27.77
C ASP A 183 2.57 -18.82 -28.96
N GLN A 184 2.31 -17.53 -28.71
CA GLN A 184 2.28 -16.49 -29.74
C GLN A 184 3.62 -16.24 -30.42
N LYS A 185 4.72 -16.62 -29.76
CA LYS A 185 6.10 -16.47 -30.25
C LYS A 185 6.71 -17.79 -30.71
N ASP A 186 5.91 -18.85 -30.78
CA ASP A 186 6.33 -20.21 -31.15
C ASP A 186 7.53 -20.71 -30.31
N ILE A 187 7.59 -20.31 -29.03
CA ILE A 187 8.64 -20.75 -28.10
C ILE A 187 8.33 -22.19 -27.66
N PRO A 188 9.20 -23.16 -27.96
CA PRO A 188 8.95 -24.56 -27.62
C PRO A 188 9.00 -24.79 -26.11
N GLU A 189 8.32 -25.83 -25.64
CA GLU A 189 8.09 -26.08 -24.21
C GLU A 189 9.39 -26.32 -23.41
N ASP A 190 10.42 -26.86 -24.06
CA ASP A 190 11.75 -27.07 -23.51
C ASP A 190 12.52 -25.77 -23.22
N GLN A 191 12.19 -24.68 -23.92
CA GLN A 191 12.78 -23.35 -23.73
C GLN A 191 12.01 -22.47 -22.72
N ARG A 192 10.84 -22.92 -22.26
CA ARG A 192 10.03 -22.18 -21.27
C ARG A 192 10.53 -22.36 -19.83
N ALA A 193 11.28 -23.44 -19.58
CA ALA A 193 11.87 -23.77 -18.28
C ALA A 193 13.13 -24.64 -18.47
N PRO A 194 14.35 -24.11 -18.19
CA PRO A 194 14.61 -22.77 -17.65
C PRO A 194 14.36 -21.66 -18.69
N ALA A 195 13.55 -20.67 -18.33
CA ALA A 195 13.37 -19.47 -19.14
C ALA A 195 14.69 -18.68 -19.17
N SER A 196 15.14 -18.32 -20.37
CA SER A 196 16.34 -17.50 -20.55
C SER A 196 16.10 -16.05 -20.10
N PRO A 197 17.16 -15.30 -19.70
CA PRO A 197 17.01 -13.89 -19.39
C PRO A 197 16.35 -13.09 -20.50
N LEU A 198 16.75 -13.36 -21.75
CA LEU A 198 16.21 -12.69 -22.92
C LEU A 198 14.72 -12.96 -23.10
N LEU A 199 14.25 -14.18 -22.84
CA LEU A 199 12.83 -14.53 -22.93
C LEU A 199 12.00 -13.77 -21.88
N ILE A 200 12.47 -13.71 -20.63
CA ILE A 200 11.81 -12.94 -19.57
C ILE A 200 11.81 -11.44 -19.90
N SER A 201 12.93 -10.91 -20.37
CA SER A 201 13.03 -9.50 -20.76
C SER A 201 12.11 -9.15 -21.93
N ALA A 202 12.00 -10.02 -22.93
CA ALA A 202 11.08 -9.87 -24.05
C ALA A 202 9.61 -9.93 -23.60
N PHE A 203 9.28 -10.87 -22.71
CA PHE A 203 7.96 -10.97 -22.11
C PHE A 203 7.58 -9.69 -21.36
N VAL A 204 8.42 -9.20 -20.44
CA VAL A 204 8.17 -7.95 -19.69
C VAL A 204 8.02 -6.77 -20.64
N SER A 205 8.88 -6.67 -21.66
CA SER A 205 8.82 -5.59 -22.65
C SER A 205 7.50 -5.60 -23.44
N SER A 206 6.93 -6.78 -23.71
CA SER A 206 5.63 -6.93 -24.40
C SER A 206 4.43 -6.45 -23.56
N LEU A 207 4.57 -6.42 -22.23
CA LEU A 207 3.52 -5.98 -21.30
C LEU A 207 3.62 -4.49 -20.99
N ALA A 208 4.79 -3.88 -21.22
CA ALA A 208 5.04 -2.47 -20.98
C ALA A 208 4.05 -1.61 -21.78
N GLY A 209 3.49 -0.59 -21.14
CA GLY A 209 2.46 0.28 -21.74
C GLY A 209 1.04 -0.30 -21.80
N ALA A 210 0.86 -1.61 -21.61
CA ALA A 210 -0.46 -2.24 -21.56
C ALA A 210 -0.91 -2.58 -20.12
N TYR A 211 0.03 -2.95 -19.25
CA TYR A 211 -0.24 -3.36 -17.87
C TYR A 211 0.32 -2.38 -16.84
N SER A 212 -0.20 -2.42 -15.61
CA SER A 212 0.42 -1.72 -14.48
C SER A 212 1.72 -2.43 -14.08
N GLY A 213 2.74 -1.73 -13.58
CA GLY A 213 3.97 -2.39 -13.15
C GLY A 213 3.73 -3.37 -12.01
N SER A 214 2.80 -3.08 -11.09
CA SER A 214 2.41 -4.06 -10.06
C SER A 214 1.83 -5.38 -10.62
N THR A 215 1.20 -5.33 -11.81
CA THR A 215 0.74 -6.52 -12.51
C THR A 215 1.92 -7.27 -13.14
N ILE A 216 2.81 -6.54 -13.81
CA ILE A 216 4.01 -7.09 -14.45
C ILE A 216 4.92 -7.75 -13.41
N ASP A 217 5.11 -7.12 -12.25
CA ASP A 217 5.85 -7.68 -11.10
C ASP A 217 5.27 -9.04 -10.71
N ASN A 218 3.96 -9.10 -10.44
CA ASN A 218 3.30 -10.34 -10.07
C ASN A 218 3.46 -11.43 -11.14
N TYR A 219 3.51 -11.04 -12.42
CA TYR A 219 3.70 -11.99 -13.50
C TYR A 219 5.09 -12.59 -13.49
N VAL A 220 6.13 -11.74 -13.40
CA VAL A 220 7.51 -12.22 -13.35
C VAL A 220 7.78 -13.03 -12.09
N TYR A 221 7.30 -12.56 -10.93
CA TYR A 221 7.45 -13.30 -9.68
C TYR A 221 6.69 -14.63 -9.70
N GLY A 222 5.57 -14.71 -10.43
CA GLY A 222 4.87 -15.96 -10.68
C GLY A 222 5.69 -16.96 -11.49
N ILE A 223 6.34 -16.50 -12.57
CA ILE A 223 7.24 -17.35 -13.37
C ILE A 223 8.44 -17.81 -12.53
N ARG A 224 9.04 -16.90 -11.74
CA ARG A 224 10.14 -17.24 -10.82
C ARG A 224 9.71 -18.27 -9.77
N ALA A 225 8.55 -18.07 -9.15
CA ALA A 225 8.02 -19.00 -8.15
C ALA A 225 7.77 -20.38 -8.77
N TRP A 226 7.23 -20.43 -9.99
CA TRP A 226 7.05 -21.66 -10.75
C TRP A 226 8.38 -22.40 -11.00
N HIS A 227 9.43 -21.68 -11.42
CA HIS A 227 10.77 -22.27 -11.58
C HIS A 227 11.31 -22.85 -10.27
N VAL A 228 11.24 -22.08 -9.17
CA VAL A 228 11.72 -22.51 -7.85
C VAL A 228 10.95 -23.74 -7.35
N LEU A 229 9.63 -23.73 -7.49
CA LEU A 229 8.75 -24.81 -7.06
C LEU A 229 9.13 -26.12 -7.78
N HIS A 230 9.27 -26.08 -9.10
CA HIS A 230 9.63 -27.25 -9.91
C HIS A 230 11.13 -27.57 -9.95
N GLY A 231 11.95 -26.88 -9.15
CA GLY A 231 13.39 -27.17 -9.05
C GLY A 231 14.19 -26.77 -10.29
N VAL A 232 13.64 -25.88 -11.12
CA VAL A 232 14.30 -25.37 -12.32
C VAL A 232 15.13 -24.14 -11.96
N ARG A 233 16.36 -24.08 -12.47
CA ARG A 233 17.28 -22.98 -12.18
C ARG A 233 16.72 -21.66 -12.74
N TRP A 234 16.51 -20.68 -11.86
CA TRP A 234 16.19 -19.30 -12.23
C TRP A 234 17.49 -18.51 -12.44
N GLN A 235 17.75 -18.09 -13.68
CA GLN A 235 18.98 -17.39 -14.07
C GLN A 235 18.63 -15.99 -14.58
N MET A 236 18.26 -15.08 -13.68
CA MET A 236 18.08 -13.66 -13.99
C MET A 236 19.06 -12.83 -13.19
N ASP A 237 19.69 -11.86 -13.83
CA ASP A 237 20.36 -10.80 -13.10
C ASP A 237 19.32 -9.92 -12.39
N THR A 238 19.54 -9.67 -11.11
CA THR A 238 18.56 -8.95 -10.28
C THR A 238 18.52 -7.46 -10.66
N ALA A 239 19.67 -6.86 -10.99
CA ALA A 239 19.75 -5.45 -11.34
C ALA A 239 19.11 -5.19 -12.71
N GLU A 240 19.35 -6.07 -13.69
CA GLU A 240 18.73 -6.01 -15.02
C GLU A 240 17.20 -6.15 -14.91
N LEU A 241 16.71 -7.14 -14.16
CA LEU A 241 15.29 -7.32 -13.96
C LEU A 241 14.64 -6.11 -13.27
N GLU A 242 15.26 -5.58 -12.22
CA GLU A 242 14.76 -4.37 -11.55
C GLU A 242 14.75 -3.16 -12.47
N ALA A 243 15.78 -2.97 -13.30
CA ALA A 243 15.83 -1.87 -14.27
C ALA A 243 14.67 -1.98 -15.28
N LEU A 244 14.40 -3.19 -15.76
CA LEU A 244 13.32 -3.45 -16.72
C LEU A 244 11.93 -3.24 -16.12
N LEU A 245 11.69 -3.73 -14.89
CA LEU A 245 10.42 -3.51 -14.18
C LEU A 245 10.19 -2.02 -13.88
N ARG A 246 11.24 -1.29 -13.49
CA ARG A 246 11.18 0.17 -13.31
C ARG A 246 10.86 0.90 -14.62
N ALA A 247 11.42 0.46 -15.74
CA ALA A 247 11.11 1.02 -17.06
C ALA A 247 9.63 0.75 -17.43
N ALA A 248 9.15 -0.48 -17.24
CA ALA A 248 7.77 -0.85 -17.50
C ALA A 248 6.77 -0.01 -16.68
N GLU A 249 7.01 0.18 -15.38
CA GLU A 249 6.18 1.02 -14.50
C GLU A 249 6.13 2.49 -14.97
N LYS A 250 7.25 3.04 -15.46
CA LYS A 250 7.27 4.40 -16.01
C LYS A 250 6.43 4.52 -17.26
N THR A 251 6.43 3.50 -18.11
CA THR A 251 5.63 3.44 -19.35
C THR A 251 4.17 3.07 -19.15
N ALA A 252 3.77 2.66 -17.93
CA ALA A 252 2.40 2.24 -17.65
C ALA A 252 1.40 3.38 -17.94
N PRO A 253 0.25 3.07 -18.59
CA PRO A 253 -0.69 4.08 -19.03
C PRO A 253 -1.29 4.83 -17.82
N PRO A 254 -1.54 6.15 -17.92
CA PRO A 254 -2.07 6.94 -16.81
C PRO A 254 -3.37 6.35 -16.22
N ALA A 255 -4.20 5.73 -17.04
CA ALA A 255 -5.43 5.04 -16.62
C ALA A 255 -5.20 3.80 -15.73
N SER A 256 -4.04 3.13 -15.87
CA SER A 256 -3.65 1.98 -15.05
C SER A 256 -3.04 2.39 -13.71
N LYS A 257 -2.60 3.64 -13.55
CA LYS A 257 -2.21 4.23 -12.28
C LYS A 257 -3.47 4.61 -11.48
N LYS A 258 -4.29 3.62 -11.14
CA LYS A 258 -5.46 3.85 -10.29
C LYS A 258 -4.97 4.45 -8.98
N LYS A 259 -5.35 5.71 -8.70
CA LYS A 259 -5.33 6.23 -7.32
C LYS A 259 -6.03 5.19 -6.46
N LYS A 260 -5.35 4.66 -5.43
CA LYS A 260 -5.98 3.72 -4.49
C LYS A 260 -7.14 4.47 -3.82
N ARG A 261 -8.36 4.24 -4.32
CA ARG A 261 -9.57 4.83 -3.75
C ARG A 261 -9.93 4.03 -2.51
N LEU A 262 -10.32 4.71 -1.43
CA LEU A 262 -10.89 4.07 -0.26
C LEU A 262 -12.31 3.63 -0.60
N ASP A 263 -12.44 2.50 -1.28
CA ASP A 263 -13.73 2.01 -1.80
C ASP A 263 -14.59 1.31 -0.75
N LYS A 264 -14.04 1.07 0.45
CA LYS A 264 -14.81 0.52 1.57
C LYS A 264 -15.62 1.64 2.23
N PRO A 265 -16.96 1.51 2.35
CA PRO A 265 -17.87 2.52 2.93
C PRO A 265 -17.35 3.16 4.22
N ARG A 266 -16.94 2.33 5.17
CA ARG A 266 -16.37 2.77 6.46
C ARG A 266 -15.07 3.55 6.28
N ASP A 267 -14.17 3.05 5.44
CA ASP A 267 -12.84 3.63 5.31
C ASP A 267 -12.95 5.02 4.67
N ALA A 268 -13.82 5.17 3.66
CA ALA A 268 -14.15 6.48 3.07
C ALA A 268 -14.66 7.48 4.11
N ALA A 269 -15.58 7.06 4.99
CA ALA A 269 -16.10 7.91 6.06
C ALA A 269 -15.02 8.31 7.06
N VAL A 270 -14.16 7.38 7.47
CA VAL A 270 -13.02 7.67 8.36
C VAL A 270 -12.06 8.66 7.72
N TYR A 271 -11.73 8.48 6.44
CA TYR A 271 -10.80 9.35 5.73
C TYR A 271 -11.35 10.76 5.51
N SER A 272 -12.62 10.85 5.12
CA SER A 272 -13.34 12.11 4.99
C SER A 272 -13.44 12.85 6.33
N CYS A 273 -13.74 12.13 7.42
CA CYS A 273 -13.74 12.69 8.77
C CYS A 273 -12.35 13.17 9.19
N LEU A 274 -11.29 12.43 8.89
CA LEU A 274 -9.92 12.78 9.25
C LEU A 274 -9.48 14.07 8.56
N THR A 275 -9.64 14.14 7.23
CA THR A 275 -9.27 15.31 6.43
C THR A 275 -10.10 16.53 6.80
N THR A 276 -11.42 16.37 7.00
CA THR A 276 -12.30 17.45 7.48
C THR A 276 -11.86 17.96 8.84
N THR A 277 -11.66 17.08 9.83
CA THR A 277 -11.25 17.48 11.19
C THR A 277 -9.90 18.19 11.17
N PHE A 278 -8.95 17.67 10.38
CA PHE A 278 -7.62 18.25 10.24
C PHE A 278 -7.66 19.63 9.60
N TYR A 279 -8.19 19.76 8.37
CA TYR A 279 -8.16 21.05 7.67
C TYR A 279 -9.11 22.09 8.23
N ALA A 280 -10.14 21.68 8.98
CA ALA A 280 -10.99 22.59 9.75
C ALA A 280 -10.39 22.99 11.12
N ALA A 281 -9.25 22.41 11.54
CA ALA A 281 -8.68 22.55 12.88
C ALA A 281 -9.69 22.25 14.01
N ALA A 282 -10.64 21.34 13.74
CA ALA A 282 -11.76 21.02 14.60
C ALA A 282 -11.38 19.99 15.67
N ARG A 283 -12.22 19.85 16.71
CA ARG A 283 -12.08 18.73 17.65
C ARG A 283 -12.71 17.49 17.04
N LEU A 284 -12.06 16.33 17.17
CA LEU A 284 -12.60 15.07 16.66
C LEU A 284 -14.02 14.75 17.18
N GLY A 285 -14.32 15.14 18.42
CA GLY A 285 -15.66 14.93 19.01
C GLY A 285 -16.76 15.76 18.38
N GLU A 286 -16.44 16.78 17.58
CA GLU A 286 -17.43 17.59 16.85
C GLU A 286 -17.92 16.87 15.58
N PHE A 287 -17.14 15.89 15.09
CA PHE A 287 -17.41 15.12 13.87
C PHE A 287 -17.57 13.61 14.13
N THR A 288 -17.70 13.19 15.38
CA THR A 288 -17.91 11.79 15.76
C THR A 288 -18.87 11.67 16.92
N VAL A 289 -19.55 10.53 17.01
CA VAL A 289 -20.43 10.21 18.15
C VAL A 289 -19.70 9.33 19.19
N PRO A 290 -20.08 9.36 20.48
CA PRO A 290 -19.44 8.51 21.49
C PRO A 290 -19.78 7.02 21.30
N ASN A 291 -20.99 6.71 20.86
CA ASN A 291 -21.44 5.36 20.55
C ASN A 291 -22.52 5.39 19.46
N LEU A 292 -22.95 4.21 18.98
CA LEU A 292 -23.84 4.08 17.82
C LEU A 292 -25.27 4.60 18.05
N GLY A 293 -25.73 4.61 19.30
CA GLY A 293 -27.06 5.10 19.68
C GLY A 293 -27.08 6.56 20.14
N ALA A 294 -25.93 7.24 20.14
CA ALA A 294 -25.80 8.59 20.68
C ALA A 294 -26.04 9.71 19.65
N PHE A 295 -26.33 9.37 18.39
CA PHE A 295 -26.62 10.40 17.39
C PHE A 295 -27.88 11.19 17.77
N ASN A 296 -27.77 12.50 17.66
CA ASN A 296 -28.85 13.46 17.87
C ASN A 296 -28.60 14.64 16.92
N GLY A 297 -29.51 14.89 15.98
CA GLY A 297 -29.39 15.91 14.95
C GLY A 297 -29.39 17.36 15.45
N ALA A 298 -29.82 17.60 16.70
CA ALA A 298 -29.75 18.91 17.35
C ALA A 298 -28.37 19.19 17.98
N VAL A 299 -27.49 18.18 18.07
CA VAL A 299 -26.17 18.28 18.71
C VAL A 299 -25.04 17.94 17.75
N HIS A 300 -25.29 17.03 16.81
CA HIS A 300 -24.28 16.50 15.89
C HIS A 300 -24.51 17.00 14.47
N VAL A 301 -23.40 17.22 13.77
CA VAL A 301 -23.38 17.67 12.37
C VAL A 301 -23.99 16.63 11.42
N LYS A 302 -24.78 17.14 10.48
CA LYS A 302 -25.51 16.41 9.45
C LYS A 302 -25.08 16.87 8.05
N PRO A 303 -25.39 16.11 6.98
CA PRO A 303 -25.17 16.60 5.60
C PRO A 303 -25.85 17.95 5.33
N SER A 304 -27.06 18.15 5.86
CA SER A 304 -27.82 19.42 5.74
C SER A 304 -27.16 20.61 6.45
N ASP A 305 -26.19 20.37 7.34
CA ASP A 305 -25.44 21.44 8.02
C ASP A 305 -24.18 21.88 7.22
N VAL A 306 -23.95 21.31 6.03
CA VAL A 306 -22.80 21.61 5.17
C VAL A 306 -23.20 22.53 4.03
N ARG A 307 -22.44 23.61 3.84
CA ARG A 307 -22.66 24.58 2.76
C ARG A 307 -21.35 25.01 2.10
N ILE A 308 -21.47 25.51 0.87
CA ILE A 308 -20.36 26.16 0.17
C ILE A 308 -20.54 27.67 0.31
N GLU A 309 -19.49 28.34 0.78
CA GLU A 309 -19.42 29.80 0.80
C GLU A 309 -18.36 30.29 -0.18
N LEU A 310 -18.64 31.44 -0.79
CA LEU A 310 -17.72 32.19 -1.63
C LEU A 310 -17.31 33.44 -0.86
N ASP A 311 -16.02 33.68 -0.75
CA ASP A 311 -15.54 34.96 -0.24
C ASP A 311 -15.71 36.09 -1.29
N ARG A 312 -15.34 37.31 -0.91
CA ARG A 312 -15.42 38.49 -1.79
C ARG A 312 -14.54 38.38 -3.05
N ASN A 313 -13.58 37.46 -3.06
CA ASN A 313 -12.67 37.20 -4.18
C ASN A 313 -13.12 35.97 -5.00
N GLY A 314 -14.28 35.38 -4.70
CA GLY A 314 -14.77 34.17 -5.35
C GLY A 314 -14.06 32.89 -4.92
N LEU A 315 -13.29 32.90 -3.83
CA LEU A 315 -12.65 31.71 -3.28
C LEU A 315 -13.66 30.87 -2.52
N ARG A 316 -13.72 29.59 -2.88
CA ARG A 316 -14.66 28.61 -2.31
C ARG A 316 -14.14 28.02 -1.01
N SER A 317 -15.01 27.98 0.00
CA SER A 317 -14.80 27.24 1.23
C SER A 317 -16.01 26.36 1.54
N THR A 318 -15.75 25.16 2.08
CA THR A 318 -16.79 24.29 2.62
C THR A 318 -16.93 24.58 4.10
N VAL A 319 -18.14 24.95 4.52
CA VAL A 319 -18.48 25.31 5.89
C VAL A 319 -19.37 24.25 6.49
N PHE A 320 -19.09 23.88 7.73
CA PHE A 320 -19.82 22.93 8.54
C PHE A 320 -20.36 23.68 9.74
N HIS A 321 -21.69 23.79 9.83
CA HIS A 321 -22.32 24.28 11.04
C HIS A 321 -22.34 23.16 12.08
N ILE A 322 -21.62 23.34 13.19
CA ILE A 322 -21.65 22.39 14.32
C ILE A 322 -22.76 22.86 15.26
N PRO A 323 -23.89 22.12 15.41
CA PRO A 323 -25.06 22.62 16.14
C PRO A 323 -24.80 22.96 17.61
N LYS A 324 -23.86 22.25 18.25
CA LYS A 324 -23.49 22.48 19.64
C LYS A 324 -22.04 22.11 19.90
N THR A 325 -21.32 22.97 20.60
CA THR A 325 -19.96 22.68 21.09
C THR A 325 -19.92 22.80 22.61
N LYS A 326 -18.80 22.40 23.24
CA LYS A 326 -18.62 22.56 24.70
C LYS A 326 -18.74 24.03 25.13
N THR A 327 -18.32 24.95 24.26
CA THR A 327 -18.19 26.38 24.56
C THR A 327 -19.25 27.24 23.89
N SER A 328 -19.97 26.72 22.88
CA SER A 328 -21.09 27.40 22.23
C SER A 328 -22.35 26.53 22.23
N PRO A 329 -23.32 26.85 23.11
CA PRO A 329 -24.62 26.17 23.12
C PRO A 329 -25.43 26.35 21.83
N ASN A 330 -25.19 27.45 21.11
CA ASN A 330 -25.87 27.81 19.85
C ASN A 330 -25.09 27.34 18.61
N GLY A 331 -24.02 26.57 18.81
CA GLY A 331 -23.19 26.08 17.72
C GLY A 331 -22.17 27.09 17.21
N GLU A 332 -21.29 26.62 16.33
CA GLU A 332 -20.24 27.40 15.69
C GLU A 332 -19.94 26.81 14.32
N ASP A 333 -19.52 27.67 13.40
CA ASP A 333 -19.03 27.22 12.09
C ASP A 333 -17.56 26.85 12.14
N VAL A 334 -17.21 25.81 11.39
CA VAL A 334 -15.84 25.51 11.00
C VAL A 334 -15.77 25.32 9.50
N SER A 335 -14.62 25.59 8.91
CA SER A 335 -14.48 25.50 7.45
C SER A 335 -13.10 25.03 7.02
N TRP A 336 -13.05 24.47 5.82
CA TRP A 336 -11.81 24.25 5.09
C TRP A 336 -11.96 24.68 3.64
N SER A 337 -10.84 24.99 3.00
CA SER A 337 -10.74 25.22 1.56
C SER A 337 -10.04 24.04 0.90
N ARG A 338 -10.27 23.85 -0.40
CA ARG A 338 -9.66 22.78 -1.20
C ARG A 338 -8.14 22.74 -1.03
N GLN A 339 -7.58 21.53 -0.99
CA GLN A 339 -6.13 21.32 -0.87
C GLN A 339 -5.59 20.61 -2.12
N SER A 340 -4.28 20.64 -2.32
CA SER A 340 -3.62 19.90 -3.39
C SER A 340 -3.20 18.50 -2.92
N GLY A 341 -3.34 17.50 -3.79
CA GLY A 341 -2.81 16.16 -3.57
C GLY A 341 -3.82 15.19 -2.93
N ASP A 342 -3.31 14.11 -2.34
CA ASP A 342 -4.16 13.00 -1.91
C ASP A 342 -4.97 13.30 -0.65
N THR A 343 -4.55 14.29 0.16
CA THR A 343 -5.23 14.70 1.40
C THR A 343 -6.29 15.77 1.19
N ASP A 344 -6.71 16.03 -0.05
CA ASP A 344 -7.75 17.02 -0.34
C ASP A 344 -9.09 16.71 0.37
N PRO A 345 -9.52 17.56 1.33
CA PRO A 345 -10.76 17.33 2.05
C PRO A 345 -11.99 17.47 1.15
N GLU A 346 -11.91 18.22 0.04
CA GLU A 346 -13.00 18.35 -0.93
C GLU A 346 -13.25 17.03 -1.65
N ALA A 347 -12.20 16.46 -2.26
CA ALA A 347 -12.28 15.15 -2.88
C ALA A 347 -12.69 14.05 -1.89
N ALA A 348 -12.17 14.10 -0.64
CA ALA A 348 -12.49 13.10 0.37
C ALA A 348 -13.96 13.17 0.82
N LEU A 349 -14.52 14.37 1.02
CA LEU A 349 -15.94 14.56 1.34
C LEU A 349 -16.84 14.14 0.18
N ALA A 350 -16.54 14.58 -1.04
CA ALA A 350 -17.32 14.20 -2.22
C ALA A 350 -17.34 12.68 -2.43
N HIS A 351 -16.20 12.00 -2.25
CA HIS A 351 -16.11 10.53 -2.36
C HIS A 351 -16.93 9.82 -1.27
N HIS A 352 -16.87 10.30 -0.02
CA HIS A 352 -17.69 9.76 1.07
C HIS A 352 -19.18 9.91 0.79
N LEU A 353 -19.64 11.11 0.40
CA LEU A 353 -21.05 11.37 0.12
C LEU A 353 -21.55 10.56 -1.09
N ALA A 354 -20.75 10.41 -2.14
CA ALA A 354 -21.12 9.61 -3.31
C ALA A 354 -21.20 8.10 -3.00
N LEU A 355 -20.27 7.58 -2.18
CA LEU A 355 -20.20 6.16 -1.84
C LEU A 355 -21.24 5.76 -0.79
N ASN A 356 -21.34 6.54 0.29
CA ASN A 356 -22.21 6.22 1.42
C ASN A 356 -23.62 6.77 1.25
N LYS A 357 -23.81 7.95 0.63
CA LYS A 357 -25.11 8.63 0.48
C LYS A 357 -25.89 8.76 1.80
N PRO A 358 -25.26 9.28 2.88
CA PRO A 358 -25.97 9.45 4.15
C PRO A 358 -27.21 10.34 3.97
N PRO A 359 -28.35 10.02 4.60
CA PRO A 359 -29.53 10.89 4.59
C PRO A 359 -29.20 12.29 5.13
N GLU A 360 -29.92 13.30 4.65
CA GLU A 360 -29.71 14.71 5.01
C GLU A 360 -29.81 15.00 6.51
N ASP A 361 -30.58 14.19 7.24
CA ASP A 361 -30.83 14.28 8.67
C ASP A 361 -29.97 13.31 9.52
N ALA A 362 -29.16 12.46 8.88
CA ALA A 362 -28.26 11.54 9.56
C ALA A 362 -26.93 12.22 9.95
N HIS A 363 -26.08 11.54 10.73
CA HIS A 363 -24.73 12.05 11.03
C HIS A 363 -23.91 12.16 9.74
N LEU A 364 -23.18 13.29 9.56
CA LEU A 364 -22.42 13.59 8.33
C LEU A 364 -21.52 12.43 7.86
N PHE A 365 -20.75 11.84 8.79
CA PHE A 365 -19.87 10.70 8.49
C PHE A 365 -20.54 9.33 8.70
N SER A 366 -21.84 9.22 8.49
CA SER A 366 -22.51 7.92 8.51
C SER A 366 -22.08 7.06 7.32
N TYR A 367 -21.78 5.78 7.57
CA TYR A 367 -21.41 4.83 6.53
C TYR A 367 -22.35 3.64 6.47
N LEU A 368 -22.47 3.03 5.29
CA LEU A 368 -23.33 1.88 5.07
C LEU A 368 -22.65 0.61 5.60
N LYS A 369 -23.36 -0.14 6.45
CA LYS A 369 -22.95 -1.48 6.90
C LYS A 369 -24.18 -2.38 6.95
N ASN A 370 -24.17 -3.47 6.19
CA ASN A 370 -25.29 -4.43 6.10
C ASN A 370 -26.62 -3.71 5.80
N SER A 371 -26.62 -2.82 4.81
CA SER A 371 -27.78 -2.01 4.40
C SER A 371 -28.35 -1.08 5.46
N ARG A 372 -27.61 -0.78 6.54
CA ARG A 372 -27.99 0.20 7.56
C ARG A 372 -26.92 1.27 7.70
N TYR A 373 -27.35 2.52 7.87
CA TYR A 373 -26.46 3.63 8.19
C TYR A 373 -25.99 3.52 9.64
N ARG A 374 -24.68 3.71 9.84
CA ARG A 374 -24.08 3.79 11.17
C ARG A 374 -23.32 5.10 11.30
N PRO A 375 -23.58 5.92 12.32
CA PRO A 375 -22.78 7.11 12.57
C PRO A 375 -21.35 6.70 12.92
N LEU A 376 -20.38 7.51 12.50
CA LEU A 376 -18.97 7.25 12.80
C LEU A 376 -18.70 7.52 14.28
N THR A 377 -18.34 6.48 15.02
CA THR A 377 -17.98 6.62 16.43
C THR A 377 -16.52 7.04 16.58
N LYS A 378 -16.21 7.79 17.64
CA LYS A 378 -14.82 8.18 17.97
C LYS A 378 -13.92 6.95 18.13
N THR A 379 -14.42 5.89 18.77
CA THR A 379 -13.69 4.63 18.97
C THR A 379 -13.35 3.95 17.65
N GLU A 380 -14.30 3.86 16.72
CA GLU A 380 -14.07 3.25 15.42
C GLU A 380 -13.10 4.07 14.57
N PHE A 381 -13.21 5.39 14.61
CA PHE A 381 -12.26 6.30 13.97
C PHE A 381 -10.83 6.07 14.47
N ILE A 382 -10.61 6.11 15.80
CA ILE A 382 -9.27 5.93 16.38
C ILE A 382 -8.72 4.54 16.02
N ARG A 383 -9.54 3.50 16.11
CA ARG A 383 -9.15 2.13 15.76
C ARG A 383 -8.67 2.03 14.31
N MET A 384 -9.39 2.65 13.38
CA MET A 384 -9.08 2.60 11.95
C MET A 384 -7.83 3.41 11.60
N VAL A 385 -7.67 4.62 12.15
CA VAL A 385 -6.47 5.45 11.97
C VAL A 385 -5.24 4.76 12.59
N ALA A 386 -5.36 4.18 13.78
CA ALA A 386 -4.27 3.44 14.42
C ALA A 386 -3.85 2.19 13.61
N ALA A 387 -4.82 1.47 13.04
CA ALA A 387 -4.52 0.34 12.17
C ALA A 387 -3.81 0.78 10.88
N ALA A 388 -4.20 1.93 10.30
CA ALA A 388 -3.52 2.49 9.14
C ALA A 388 -2.09 2.94 9.46
N ALA A 389 -1.88 3.60 10.60
CA ALA A 389 -0.57 4.02 11.08
C ALA A 389 0.38 2.82 11.25
N ARG A 390 -0.06 1.76 11.94
CA ARG A 390 0.74 0.54 12.12
C ARG A 390 1.12 -0.12 10.80
N ARG A 391 0.20 -0.20 9.83
CA ARG A 391 0.49 -0.72 8.49
C ARG A 391 1.52 0.12 7.73
N ALA A 392 1.63 1.40 8.06
CA ALA A 392 2.63 2.31 7.50
C ALA A 392 3.95 2.35 8.31
N GLY A 393 4.11 1.49 9.32
CA GLY A 393 5.28 1.52 10.21
C GLY A 393 5.34 2.74 11.14
N LEU A 394 4.18 3.35 11.43
CA LEU A 394 4.06 4.53 12.28
C LEU A 394 3.38 4.20 13.62
N GLU A 395 3.82 4.87 14.68
CA GLU A 395 3.20 4.77 16.00
C GLU A 395 1.80 5.44 16.03
N PRO A 396 0.75 4.75 16.48
CA PRO A 396 -0.59 5.33 16.62
C PRO A 396 -0.62 6.50 17.61
N ARG A 397 -1.25 7.61 17.21
CA ARG A 397 -1.46 8.78 18.08
C ARG A 397 -2.91 8.92 18.53
N GLN A 398 -3.10 9.64 19.64
CA GLN A 398 -4.41 9.99 20.17
C GLN A 398 -5.11 11.07 19.33
N GLY A 399 -6.44 11.11 19.37
CA GLY A 399 -7.27 12.02 18.55
C GLY A 399 -6.99 13.52 18.75
N HIS A 400 -6.44 13.95 19.88
CA HIS A 400 -6.04 15.35 20.10
C HIS A 400 -4.89 15.78 19.17
N GLY A 401 -4.04 14.84 18.74
CA GLY A 401 -2.92 15.11 17.83
C GLY A 401 -3.34 15.64 16.47
N ILE A 402 -4.58 15.41 16.03
CA ILE A 402 -5.10 15.90 14.74
C ILE A 402 -5.16 17.43 14.75
N ARG A 403 -5.75 18.02 15.81
CA ARG A 403 -5.90 19.47 15.91
C ARG A 403 -4.55 20.16 16.14
N ILE A 404 -3.66 19.56 16.94
CA ILE A 404 -2.29 20.07 17.11
C ILE A 404 -1.54 20.03 15.76
N GLY A 405 -1.63 18.92 15.04
CA GLY A 405 -0.99 18.77 13.73
C GLY A 405 -1.53 19.77 12.70
N ALA A 406 -2.83 20.02 12.70
CA ALA A 406 -3.44 21.03 11.85
C ALA A 406 -2.89 22.43 12.13
N THR A 407 -2.80 22.81 13.41
CA THR A 407 -2.19 24.08 13.82
C THR A 407 -0.79 24.22 13.25
N LEU A 408 0.04 23.21 13.49
CA LEU A 408 1.42 23.21 13.04
C LEU A 408 1.52 23.29 11.51
N GLU A 409 0.70 22.55 10.80
CA GLU A 409 0.66 22.55 9.33
C GLU A 409 0.36 23.95 8.78
N TYR A 410 -0.68 24.62 9.27
CA TYR A 410 -1.02 25.96 8.79
C TYR A 410 0.04 27.01 9.15
N LEU A 411 0.62 26.94 10.35
CA LEU A 411 1.73 27.83 10.74
C LEU A 411 2.97 27.60 9.85
N LEU A 412 3.30 26.35 9.53
CA LEU A 412 4.39 26.01 8.61
C LEU A 412 4.12 26.44 7.16
N ARG A 413 2.86 26.65 6.80
CA ARG A 413 2.44 27.25 5.52
C ARG A 413 2.39 28.78 5.57
N GLY A 414 2.85 29.40 6.66
CA GLY A 414 2.91 30.86 6.81
C GLY A 414 1.57 31.50 7.17
N THR A 415 0.59 30.74 7.65
CA THR A 415 -0.67 31.33 8.13
C THR A 415 -0.38 32.13 9.41
N PRO A 416 -0.78 33.40 9.50
CA PRO A 416 -0.55 34.21 10.70
C PRO A 416 -1.20 33.61 11.94
N PHE A 417 -0.60 33.81 13.11
CA PHE A 417 -1.13 33.31 14.39
C PHE A 417 -2.55 33.77 14.66
N GLU A 418 -2.88 35.03 14.39
CA GLU A 418 -4.23 35.58 14.60
C GLU A 418 -5.27 34.89 13.70
N VAL A 419 -4.91 34.58 12.45
CA VAL A 419 -5.77 33.79 11.55
C VAL A 419 -5.95 32.37 12.07
N MET A 420 -4.89 31.78 12.65
CA MET A 420 -4.99 30.46 13.27
C MET A 420 -5.78 30.44 14.57
N LYS A 421 -5.77 31.52 15.35
CA LYS A 421 -6.65 31.67 16.52
C LYS A 421 -8.12 31.67 16.10
N VAL A 422 -8.46 32.43 15.07
CA VAL A 422 -9.82 32.44 14.49
C VAL A 422 -10.19 31.04 13.99
N LYS A 423 -9.33 30.43 13.17
CA LYS A 423 -9.57 29.10 12.61
C LYS A 423 -9.70 28.00 13.67
N GLY A 424 -8.86 28.07 14.70
CA GLY A 424 -8.90 27.17 15.84
C GLY A 424 -10.03 27.47 16.81
N ARG A 425 -10.71 28.62 16.72
CA ARG A 425 -11.66 29.13 17.73
C ARG A 425 -11.01 29.17 19.12
N TRP A 426 -9.84 29.80 19.21
CA TRP A 426 -9.16 30.06 20.48
C TRP A 426 -9.43 31.48 20.95
N ALA A 427 -9.72 31.63 22.24
CA ALA A 427 -9.98 32.93 22.87
C ALA A 427 -8.69 33.69 23.22
N SER A 428 -7.55 32.98 23.38
CA SER A 428 -6.25 33.56 23.73
C SER A 428 -5.09 32.88 23.02
#